data_AF-A0A940SQU3-F1
#
_entry.id   AF-A0A940SQU3-F1
#
_cell.length_a   1.000
_cell.length_b   1.000
_cell.length_c   1.000
_cell.angle_alpha   90.00
_cell.angle_beta   90.00
_cell.angle_gamma   90.00
#
_symmetry.space_group_name_H-M   'P 1'
#
loop_
_entity.id
_entity.type
_entity.pdbx_description
1 polymer ?
#
loop_
_entity_poly.entity_id
_entity_poly.type
_entity_poly.pdbx_seq_one_letter_code
_entity_poly.pdbx_strand_id
1 'polypeptide(L)'
;MREWYERFHDTDFTAYQRSGEAAGVSIVRDMAEDVSTAGKWIDVIDMNTFTHTSGCLGFNWIIVELFPRITVPEYTNDRELNRYLCWQAAHEDIAAHRSRGHHGEKHLVLCSLYKMDDRDYGYRVLASRPVHQKQISRIRSEEDSIVRQIREKRKPTLTMFHMA
;
A
#
# COMPACT_ATOMS: atom_id res chain seq x y z
N MET A 1 14.22 -15.62 -16.16
CA MET A 1 12.75 -15.78 -16.21
C MET A 1 12.18 -14.40 -16.46
N ARG A 2 11.26 -14.23 -17.41
CA ARG A 2 10.62 -12.93 -17.63
C ARG A 2 9.51 -12.78 -16.59
N GLU A 3 9.45 -11.65 -15.91
CA GLU A 3 8.40 -11.39 -14.92
C GLU A 3 7.04 -11.30 -15.63
N TRP A 4 5.98 -11.87 -15.05
CA TRP A 4 4.69 -12.00 -15.72
C TRP A 4 4.10 -10.65 -16.18
N TYR A 5 4.30 -9.60 -15.38
CA TYR A 5 3.77 -8.27 -15.66
C TYR A 5 4.46 -7.58 -16.85
N GLU A 6 5.64 -8.04 -17.28
CA GLU A 6 6.33 -7.47 -18.43
C GLU A 6 5.64 -7.80 -19.77
N ARG A 7 4.71 -8.77 -19.77
CA ARG A 7 3.96 -9.18 -20.97
C ARG A 7 3.04 -8.09 -21.53
N PHE A 8 2.66 -7.11 -20.72
CA PHE A 8 1.76 -6.02 -21.15
C PHE A 8 2.49 -4.87 -21.84
N HIS A 9 3.82 -4.85 -21.78
CA HIS A 9 4.64 -3.79 -22.37
C HIS A 9 4.29 -2.37 -21.87
N ASP A 10 3.67 -2.28 -20.69
CA ASP A 10 3.34 -1.03 -20.00
C ASP A 10 4.41 -0.74 -18.94
N THR A 11 5.12 0.38 -19.12
CA THR A 11 6.22 0.79 -18.23
C THR A 11 5.73 1.22 -16.86
N ASP A 12 4.55 1.82 -16.77
CA ASP A 12 4.00 2.34 -15.52
C ASP A 12 3.46 1.18 -14.69
N PHE A 13 2.80 0.21 -15.34
CA PHE A 13 2.42 -1.03 -14.66
C PHE A 13 3.63 -1.81 -14.16
N THR A 14 4.69 -1.88 -14.97
CA THR A 14 5.94 -2.53 -14.57
C THR A 14 6.58 -1.82 -13.38
N ALA A 15 6.60 -0.48 -13.37
CA ALA A 15 7.11 0.31 -12.26
C ALA A 15 6.29 0.09 -10.98
N TYR A 16 4.96 0.10 -11.08
CA TYR A 16 4.03 -0.18 -9.98
C TYR A 16 4.26 -1.56 -9.35
N GLN A 17 4.52 -2.60 -10.15
CA GLN A 17 4.83 -3.94 -9.62
C GLN A 17 6.18 -3.97 -8.90
N ARG A 18 7.16 -3.23 -9.41
CA ARG A 18 8.53 -3.20 -8.87
C ARG A 18 8.71 -2.27 -7.66
N SER A 19 7.90 -1.23 -7.53
CA SER A 19 8.00 -0.25 -6.44
C SER A 19 7.58 -0.81 -5.09
N GLY A 20 6.83 -1.91 -5.08
CA GLY A 20 6.22 -2.48 -3.88
C GLY A 20 4.79 -1.97 -3.63
N GLU A 21 4.30 -1.01 -4.41
CA GLU A 21 2.92 -0.52 -4.31
C GLU A 21 1.90 -1.64 -4.49
N ALA A 22 2.11 -2.54 -5.44
CA ALA A 22 1.24 -3.71 -5.62
C ALA A 22 1.13 -4.59 -4.37
N ALA A 23 2.24 -4.75 -3.64
CA ALA A 23 2.26 -5.45 -2.36
C ALA A 23 1.56 -4.62 -1.28
N GLY A 24 1.80 -3.30 -1.23
CA GLY A 24 1.12 -2.38 -0.30
C GLY A 24 -0.41 -2.41 -0.45
N VAL A 25 -0.92 -2.33 -1.69
CA VAL A 25 -2.35 -2.47 -2.01
C VAL A 25 -2.89 -3.81 -1.53
N SER A 26 -2.17 -4.90 -1.76
CA SER A 26 -2.60 -6.24 -1.34
C SER A 26 -2.65 -6.37 0.20
N ILE A 27 -1.66 -5.83 0.91
CA ILE A 27 -1.63 -5.81 2.39
C ILE A 27 -2.84 -5.04 2.92
N VAL A 28 -3.10 -3.84 2.40
CA VAL A 28 -4.23 -3.02 2.89
C VAL A 28 -5.57 -3.66 2.55
N ARG A 29 -5.73 -4.22 1.35
CA ARG A 29 -6.97 -4.87 0.93
C ARG A 29 -7.29 -6.10 1.78
N ASP A 30 -6.31 -6.97 2.00
CA ASP A 30 -6.55 -8.32 2.51
C ASP A 30 -6.32 -8.43 4.03
N MET A 31 -5.56 -7.50 4.64
CA MET A 31 -5.07 -7.66 6.01
C MET A 31 -5.41 -6.49 6.94
N ALA A 32 -5.81 -5.32 6.42
CA ALA A 32 -6.15 -4.16 7.25
C ALA A 32 -7.65 -4.15 7.56
N GLU A 33 -8.07 -4.96 8.54
CA GLU A 33 -9.49 -5.16 8.90
C GLU A 33 -10.23 -3.86 9.25
N ASP A 34 -9.55 -2.89 9.85
CA ASP A 34 -10.13 -1.58 10.20
C ASP A 34 -10.26 -0.61 9.01
N VAL A 35 -9.83 -1.01 7.80
CA VAL A 35 -9.87 -0.20 6.58
C VAL A 35 -10.95 -0.75 5.64
N SER A 36 -12.04 0.01 5.48
CA SER A 36 -13.14 -0.40 4.59
C SER A 36 -12.77 -0.21 3.10
N THR A 37 -12.25 -1.26 2.47
CA THR A 37 -11.80 -1.25 1.06
C THR A 37 -12.86 -1.71 0.05
N ALA A 38 -13.99 -2.27 0.53
CA ALA A 38 -15.08 -2.73 -0.34
C ALA A 38 -15.64 -1.59 -1.19
N GLY A 39 -15.77 -1.82 -2.51
CA GLY A 39 -16.26 -0.82 -3.46
C GLY A 39 -15.33 0.38 -3.67
N LYS A 40 -14.06 0.28 -3.23
CA LYS A 40 -13.06 1.34 -3.37
C LYS A 40 -11.83 0.90 -4.15
N TRP A 41 -11.15 1.85 -4.76
CA TRP A 41 -9.76 1.77 -5.18
C TRP A 41 -8.85 2.24 -4.06
N ILE A 42 -7.66 1.64 -4.00
CA ILE A 42 -6.63 1.94 -3.01
C ILE A 42 -5.48 2.58 -3.76
N ASP A 43 -5.19 3.83 -3.46
CA ASP A 43 -3.99 4.51 -3.93
C ASP A 43 -2.93 4.51 -2.83
N VAL A 44 -1.71 4.08 -3.12
CA VAL A 44 -0.59 4.13 -2.15
C VAL A 44 0.09 5.48 -2.33
N ILE A 45 -0.23 6.42 -1.44
CA ILE A 45 0.27 7.81 -1.54
C ILE A 45 1.60 8.02 -0.82
N ASP A 46 1.99 7.08 0.05
CA ASP A 46 3.28 7.06 0.71
C ASP A 46 3.56 5.69 1.34
N MET A 47 4.82 5.33 1.49
CA MET A 47 5.24 4.11 2.21
C MET A 47 6.70 4.21 2.63
N ASN A 48 7.02 3.65 3.80
CA ASN A 48 8.41 3.45 4.19
C ASN A 48 8.74 1.96 4.20
N THR A 49 9.73 1.59 3.40
CA THR A 49 10.16 0.21 3.18
C THR A 49 11.57 -0.04 3.68
N PHE A 50 11.92 -1.32 3.84
CA PHE A 50 13.28 -1.75 4.13
C PHE A 50 13.53 -3.12 3.49
N THR A 51 14.78 -3.42 3.14
CA THR A 51 15.17 -4.76 2.69
C THR A 51 15.56 -5.60 3.90
N HIS A 52 14.83 -6.69 4.14
CA HIS A 52 15.19 -7.66 5.17
C HIS A 52 16.44 -8.45 4.75
N THR A 53 17.16 -9.06 5.70
CA THR A 53 18.37 -9.86 5.44
C THR A 53 18.14 -11.06 4.52
N SER A 54 16.89 -11.52 4.41
CA SER A 54 16.45 -12.55 3.46
C SER A 54 16.28 -12.04 2.02
N GLY A 55 16.43 -10.73 1.77
CA GLY A 55 16.12 -10.09 0.49
C GLY A 55 14.64 -9.71 0.32
N CYS A 56 13.78 -10.07 1.27
CA CYS A 56 12.36 -9.70 1.23
C CYS A 56 12.17 -8.19 1.48
N LEU A 57 11.27 -7.57 0.73
CA LEU A 57 10.80 -6.21 1.00
C LEU A 57 9.96 -6.21 2.28
N GLY A 58 10.28 -5.35 3.23
CA GLY A 58 9.51 -5.11 4.44
C GLY A 58 8.89 -3.72 4.42
N PHE A 59 7.78 -3.56 5.14
CA PHE A 59 7.08 -2.27 5.30
C PHE A 59 7.13 -1.88 6.77
N ASN A 60 7.63 -0.69 7.06
CA ASN A 60 7.44 -0.06 8.36
C ASN A 60 6.02 0.50 8.45
N TRP A 61 5.56 1.18 7.42
CA TRP A 61 4.19 1.65 7.31
C TRP A 61 3.80 1.90 5.85
N ILE A 62 2.49 1.96 5.60
CA ILE A 62 1.87 2.29 4.31
C ILE A 62 0.83 3.38 4.58
N ILE A 63 0.79 4.42 3.75
CA ILE A 63 -0.29 5.42 3.75
C ILE A 63 -1.05 5.30 2.44
N VAL A 64 -2.35 5.08 2.56
CA VAL A 64 -3.25 4.96 1.41
C VAL A 64 -4.28 6.08 1.37
N GLU A 65 -4.79 6.37 0.18
CA GLU A 65 -5.99 7.15 -0.07
C GLU A 65 -7.03 6.27 -0.77
N LEU A 66 -8.27 6.28 -0.28
CA LEU A 66 -9.35 5.43 -0.77
C LEU A 66 -10.33 6.23 -1.63
N PHE A 67 -10.61 5.73 -2.83
CA PHE A 67 -11.53 6.36 -3.76
C PHE A 67 -12.69 5.43 -4.10
N PRO A 68 -13.95 5.88 -4.10
CA PRO A 68 -15.06 5.08 -4.62
C PRO A 68 -14.80 4.68 -6.08
N ARG A 69 -15.11 3.43 -6.44
CA ARG A 69 -14.99 2.99 -7.84
C ARG A 69 -16.02 3.72 -8.72
N ILE A 70 -15.59 4.11 -9.91
CA ILE A 70 -16.44 4.60 -10.99
C ILE A 70 -16.59 3.49 -12.03
N THR A 71 -15.48 2.84 -12.37
CA THR A 71 -15.36 1.77 -13.35
C THR A 71 -15.35 0.41 -12.67
N VAL A 72 -16.09 -0.54 -13.24
CA VAL A 72 -16.04 -1.96 -12.86
C VAL A 72 -15.49 -2.73 -14.06
N PRO A 73 -14.23 -3.21 -14.02
CA PRO A 73 -13.65 -3.94 -15.15
C PRO A 73 -14.39 -5.24 -15.45
N GLU A 74 -14.53 -5.57 -16.73
CA GLU A 74 -15.00 -6.88 -17.16
C GLU A 74 -13.86 -7.91 -17.01
N TYR A 75 -14.05 -8.86 -16.09
CA TYR A 75 -13.03 -9.86 -15.80
C TYR A 75 -13.10 -11.05 -16.76
N THR A 76 -11.93 -11.58 -17.08
CA THR A 76 -11.74 -12.77 -17.92
C THR A 76 -11.26 -13.96 -17.07
N ASN A 77 -11.00 -15.11 -17.69
CA ASN A 77 -10.36 -16.25 -17.02
C ASN A 77 -8.84 -16.06 -16.82
N ASP A 78 -8.24 -15.01 -17.38
CA ASP A 78 -6.82 -14.70 -17.21
C ASP A 78 -6.61 -13.81 -15.98
N ARG A 79 -6.06 -14.41 -14.92
CA ARG A 79 -5.79 -13.73 -13.65
C ARG A 79 -4.80 -12.58 -13.78
N GLU A 80 -3.78 -12.71 -14.62
CA GLU A 80 -2.77 -11.68 -14.82
C GLU A 80 -3.35 -10.50 -15.59
N LEU A 81 -4.17 -10.78 -16.62
CA LEU A 81 -4.92 -9.76 -17.35
C LEU A 81 -5.87 -9.02 -16.41
N ASN A 82 -6.60 -9.72 -15.56
CA ASN A 82 -7.51 -9.09 -14.59
C ASN A 82 -6.78 -8.18 -13.61
N ARG A 83 -5.51 -8.49 -13.23
CA ARG A 83 -4.69 -7.61 -12.40
C ARG A 83 -4.32 -6.33 -13.14
N TYR A 84 -3.93 -6.45 -14.41
CA TYR A 84 -3.62 -5.30 -15.27
C TYR A 84 -4.86 -4.41 -15.49
N LEU A 85 -6.02 -5.01 -15.82
CA LEU A 85 -7.29 -4.29 -15.97
C LEU A 85 -7.73 -3.58 -14.68
N CYS A 86 -7.58 -4.23 -13.52
CA CYS A 86 -7.83 -3.60 -12.22
C CYS A 86 -6.92 -2.39 -12.00
N TRP A 87 -5.63 -2.52 -12.29
CA TRP A 87 -4.66 -1.44 -12.11
C TRP A 87 -5.02 -0.24 -13.00
N GLN A 88 -5.31 -0.50 -14.28
CA GLN A 88 -5.64 0.55 -15.25
C GLN A 88 -6.92 1.30 -14.83
N ALA A 89 -8.00 0.58 -14.54
CA ALA A 89 -9.26 1.18 -14.11
C ALA A 89 -9.13 1.96 -12.79
N ALA A 90 -8.32 1.48 -11.85
CA ALA A 90 -8.05 2.20 -10.62
C ALA A 90 -7.35 3.54 -10.89
N HIS A 91 -6.32 3.55 -11.74
CA HIS A 91 -5.56 4.77 -12.07
C HIS A 91 -6.43 5.79 -12.82
N GLU A 92 -7.24 5.34 -13.78
CA GLU A 92 -8.18 6.19 -14.52
C GLU A 92 -9.23 6.81 -13.59
N ASP A 93 -9.84 6.01 -12.71
CA ASP A 93 -10.85 6.50 -11.76
C ASP A 93 -10.27 7.48 -10.74
N ILE A 94 -9.08 7.17 -10.19
CA ILE A 94 -8.38 8.05 -9.25
C ILE A 94 -8.03 9.38 -9.93
N ALA A 95 -7.54 9.35 -11.16
CA ALA A 95 -7.28 10.55 -11.95
C ALA A 95 -8.57 11.35 -12.18
N ALA A 96 -9.69 10.69 -12.48
CA ALA A 96 -10.99 11.32 -12.66
C ALA A 96 -11.47 12.01 -11.37
N HIS A 97 -11.33 11.36 -10.21
CA HIS A 97 -11.65 11.98 -8.91
C HIS A 97 -10.79 13.22 -8.66
N ARG A 98 -9.47 13.12 -8.86
CA ARG A 98 -8.53 14.23 -8.66
C ARG A 98 -8.81 15.40 -9.59
N SER A 99 -9.20 15.13 -10.84
CA SER A 99 -9.56 16.17 -11.81
C SER A 99 -10.75 17.04 -11.37
N ARG A 100 -11.60 16.49 -10.48
CA ARG A 100 -12.79 17.15 -9.90
C ARG A 100 -12.52 17.74 -8.52
N GLY A 101 -11.27 17.72 -8.04
CA GLY A 101 -10.90 18.18 -6.70
C GLY A 101 -11.36 17.25 -5.57
N HIS A 102 -11.77 16.02 -5.88
CA HIS A 102 -12.14 15.05 -4.85
C HIS A 102 -10.89 14.38 -4.28
N HIS A 103 -10.83 14.35 -2.94
CA HIS A 103 -9.82 13.65 -2.17
C HIS A 103 -10.49 12.57 -1.31
N GLY A 104 -9.90 11.38 -1.33
CA GLY A 104 -10.36 10.23 -0.58
C GLY A 104 -9.99 10.27 0.90
N GLU A 105 -10.62 9.37 1.66
CA GLU A 105 -10.22 9.06 3.03
C GLU A 105 -8.81 8.48 3.03
N LYS A 106 -7.97 8.90 3.98
CA LYS A 106 -6.58 8.46 4.05
C LYS A 106 -6.36 7.64 5.30
N HIS A 107 -5.60 6.56 5.18
CA HIS A 107 -5.27 5.68 6.30
C HIS A 107 -3.76 5.50 6.42
N LEU A 108 -3.27 5.53 7.65
CA LEU A 108 -1.96 5.01 8.01
C LEU A 108 -2.13 3.56 8.45
N VAL A 109 -1.34 2.67 7.85
CA VAL A 109 -1.30 1.24 8.17
C VAL A 109 0.10 0.89 8.65
N LEU A 110 0.21 0.49 9.91
CA LEU A 110 1.45 0.00 10.52
C LEU A 110 1.56 -1.49 10.22
N CYS A 111 2.65 -1.89 9.57
CA CYS A 111 2.85 -3.25 9.09
C CYS A 111 4.12 -3.85 9.69
N SER A 112 4.24 -5.18 9.61
CA SER A 112 5.51 -5.86 9.87
C SER A 112 5.67 -7.07 8.98
N LEU A 113 6.92 -7.33 8.59
CA LEU A 113 7.32 -8.59 8.01
C LEU A 113 7.56 -9.60 9.14
N TYR A 114 7.07 -10.83 8.99
CA TYR A 114 7.33 -11.91 9.94
C TYR A 114 7.76 -13.17 9.21
N LYS A 115 8.63 -13.96 9.84
CA LYS A 115 9.03 -15.27 9.33
C LYS A 115 7.86 -16.23 9.51
N MET A 116 7.37 -16.83 8.43
CA MET A 116 6.37 -17.90 8.48
C MET A 116 7.09 -19.21 8.80
N ASP A 117 7.92 -19.67 7.85
CA ASP A 117 8.69 -20.91 7.94
C ASP A 117 10.17 -20.65 7.56
N ASP A 118 11.00 -21.69 7.49
CA ASP A 118 12.46 -21.56 7.35
C ASP A 118 12.95 -20.78 6.12
N ARG A 119 12.09 -20.55 5.12
CA ARG A 119 12.44 -19.76 3.93
C ARG A 119 11.35 -18.78 3.48
N ASP A 120 10.27 -18.62 4.23
CA ASP A 120 9.13 -17.82 3.78
C ASP A 120 8.77 -16.72 4.78
N TYR A 121 8.39 -15.56 4.23
CA TYR A 121 8.05 -14.37 4.99
C TYR A 121 6.67 -13.88 4.59
N GLY A 122 5.87 -13.57 5.61
CA GLY A 122 4.54 -13.00 5.46
C GLY A 122 4.49 -11.55 5.95
N TYR A 123 3.42 -10.87 5.59
CA TYR A 123 3.08 -9.56 6.12
C TYR A 123 1.95 -9.68 7.12
N ARG A 124 1.97 -8.82 8.14
CA ARG A 124 0.82 -8.61 9.03
C ARG A 124 0.62 -7.14 9.31
N VAL A 125 -0.64 -6.72 9.38
CA VAL A 125 -1.02 -5.41 9.87
C VAL A 125 -1.01 -5.45 11.39
N LEU A 126 -0.35 -4.47 12.01
CA LEU A 126 -0.27 -4.33 13.47
C LEU A 126 -1.36 -3.40 14.01
N ALA A 127 -1.67 -2.35 13.25
CA ALA A 127 -2.72 -1.40 13.54
C ALA A 127 -2.94 -0.51 12.31
N SER A 128 -4.12 0.09 12.19
CA SER A 128 -4.36 1.15 11.23
C SER A 128 -5.23 2.26 11.82
N ARG A 129 -5.24 3.44 11.21
CA ARG A 129 -6.15 4.52 11.57
C ARG A 129 -6.35 5.51 10.41
N PRO A 130 -7.47 6.25 10.40
CA PRO A 130 -7.61 7.43 9.56
C PRO A 130 -6.54 8.48 9.87
N VAL A 131 -6.08 9.18 8.83
CA VAL A 131 -5.15 10.31 8.92
C VAL A 131 -5.56 11.42 7.96
N HIS A 132 -5.15 12.65 8.25
CA HIS A 132 -5.35 13.79 7.36
C HIS A 132 -4.02 14.33 6.79
N GLN A 133 -4.08 15.17 5.77
CA GLN A 133 -2.90 15.64 5.03
C GLN A 133 -1.80 16.23 5.92
N LYS A 134 -2.17 17.03 6.93
CA LYS A 134 -1.22 17.60 7.90
C LYS A 134 -0.45 16.52 8.69
N GLN A 135 -1.11 15.43 9.07
CA GLN A 135 -0.46 14.31 9.76
C GLN A 135 0.51 13.59 8.81
N ILE A 136 0.12 13.37 7.56
CA ILE A 136 0.99 12.73 6.55
C ILE A 136 2.26 13.56 6.32
N SER A 137 2.11 14.87 6.14
CA SER A 137 3.26 15.79 6.01
C SER A 137 4.19 15.71 7.23
N ARG A 138 3.63 15.55 8.43
CA ARG A 138 4.42 15.38 9.66
C ARG A 138 5.16 14.04 9.68
N ILE A 139 4.49 12.94 9.33
CA ILE A 139 5.12 11.61 9.24
C ILE A 139 6.34 11.68 8.32
N ARG A 140 6.20 12.29 7.14
CA ARG A 140 7.30 12.50 6.19
C ARG A 140 8.46 13.29 6.81
N SER A 141 8.16 14.36 7.55
CA SER A 141 9.20 15.18 8.20
C SER A 141 9.89 14.49 9.39
N GLU A 142 9.23 13.52 10.02
CA GLU A 142 9.70 12.81 11.21
C GLU A 142 10.12 11.35 10.90
N GLU A 143 10.25 10.99 9.61
CA GLU A 143 10.39 9.60 9.15
C GLU A 143 11.54 8.86 9.86
N ASP A 144 12.74 9.43 9.88
CA ASP A 144 13.91 8.82 10.52
C ASP A 144 13.68 8.52 12.01
N SER A 145 13.03 9.45 12.72
CA SER A 145 12.69 9.30 14.13
C SER A 145 11.67 8.18 14.34
N ILE A 146 10.64 8.11 13.49
CA ILE A 146 9.61 7.08 13.55
C ILE A 146 10.22 5.70 13.25
N VAL A 147 11.03 5.59 12.21
CA VAL A 147 11.71 4.33 11.83
C VAL A 147 12.63 3.85 12.94
N ARG A 148 13.38 4.77 13.57
CA ARG A 148 14.22 4.44 14.73
C ARG A 148 13.38 3.88 15.88
N GLN A 149 12.27 4.53 16.23
CA GLN A 149 11.37 4.05 17.28
C GLN A 149 10.75 2.69 16.94
N ILE A 150 10.39 2.45 15.67
CA ILE A 150 9.88 1.14 15.21
C ILE A 150 10.93 0.06 15.44
N ARG A 151 12.19 0.31 15.07
CA ARG A 151 13.29 -0.66 15.19
C ARG A 151 13.66 -0.95 16.65
N GLU A 152 13.62 0.05 17.51
CA GLU A 152 13.92 -0.09 18.94
C GLU A 152 12.81 -0.81 19.71
N LYS A 153 11.56 -0.78 19.22
CA LYS A 153 10.42 -1.43 19.87
C LYS A 153 10.15 -2.83 19.32
N ARG A 154 10.08 -3.81 20.24
CA ARG A 154 9.63 -5.17 19.91
C ARG A 154 8.19 -5.25 19.39
N LYS A 155 7.32 -4.32 19.82
CA LYS A 155 5.91 -4.22 19.41
C LYS A 155 5.57 -2.75 19.09
N PRO A 156 5.81 -2.30 17.85
CA PRO A 156 5.49 -0.93 17.46
C PRO A 156 3.97 -0.70 17.47
N THR A 157 3.56 0.52 17.83
CA THR A 157 2.15 0.97 17.87
C THR A 157 1.99 2.35 17.23
N LEU A 158 0.75 2.75 16.92
CA LEU A 158 0.47 4.03 16.27
C LEU A 158 0.81 5.27 17.11
N THR A 159 1.15 5.13 18.40
CA THR A 159 1.51 6.24 19.28
C THR A 159 2.84 6.90 18.90
N MET A 160 3.68 6.20 18.14
CA MET A 160 5.00 6.71 17.69
C MET A 160 4.89 7.76 16.59
N PHE A 161 3.76 7.77 15.89
CA PHE A 161 3.45 8.81 14.94
C PHE A 161 2.75 9.90 15.76
N HIS A 162 3.50 10.95 16.15
CA HIS A 162 2.97 12.06 16.93
C HIS A 162 1.94 12.84 16.09
N MET A 163 0.72 12.98 16.60
CA MET A 163 -0.45 13.40 15.81
C MET A 163 -1.18 14.62 16.36
N ALA A 164 -0.60 15.26 17.38
CA ALA A 164 -1.09 16.49 17.99
C ALA A 164 -0.73 17.71 17.14
#